data_AF-A0A8T5KF69-F1
#
_entry.id   AF-A0A8T5KF69-F1
#
_cell.length_a   1.000
_cell.length_b   1.000
_cell.length_c   1.000
_cell.angle_alpha   90.00
_cell.angle_beta   90.00
_cell.angle_gamma   90.00
#
_symmetry.space_group_name_H-M   'P 1'
#
loop_
_entity.id
_entity.type
_entity.pdbx_description
1 polymer ?
#
loop_
_entity_poly.entity_id
_entity_poly.type
_entity_poly.pdbx_seq_one_letter_code
_entity_poly.pdbx_strand_id
1 'polypeptide(L)'
;MDSDRPSWAGRPDRLMLGFRSLFPVLTLPLSIIAVGTLGEVEAEEPEHVMVYDEPGRFAAWPANGGLWSWDGGQELVVTFEVGWFRDKPDHEDGHARDERSCDDYLARSLDGGLTWEWSRYSQFGGGGEYETLKEPMPFGAEGFAFKSQGERF
;
A
#
# COMPACT_ATOMS: atom_id res chain seq x y z
N MET A 1 57.39 38.77 -66.17
CA MET A 1 58.86 38.90 -66.10
C MET A 1 59.23 38.68 -64.64
N ASP A 2 59.78 37.52 -64.30
CA ASP A 2 61.24 37.29 -64.17
C ASP A 2 61.80 38.09 -62.97
N SER A 3 62.55 37.61 -62.00
CA SER A 3 63.33 36.38 -61.79
C SER A 3 63.77 36.36 -60.31
N ASP A 4 64.03 35.16 -59.79
CA ASP A 4 65.05 34.79 -58.80
C ASP A 4 65.17 35.41 -57.38
N ARG A 5 65.40 34.48 -56.43
CA ARG A 5 65.48 34.61 -54.95
C ARG A 5 66.86 35.13 -54.49
N PRO A 6 67.07 35.47 -53.18
CA PRO A 6 67.52 34.43 -52.25
C PRO A 6 67.16 34.58 -50.74
N SER A 7 67.30 33.43 -50.06
CA SER A 7 67.58 33.17 -48.63
C SER A 7 66.85 33.94 -47.51
N TRP A 8 65.93 33.26 -46.83
CA TRP A 8 65.52 33.55 -45.44
C TRP A 8 65.91 32.33 -44.58
N ALA A 9 66.72 32.52 -43.54
CA ALA A 9 66.36 32.86 -42.16
C ALA A 9 66.03 31.63 -41.31
N GLY A 10 66.71 31.53 -40.17
CA GLY A 10 66.76 30.35 -39.32
C GLY A 10 65.59 30.20 -38.34
N ARG A 11 65.35 28.91 -38.01
CA ARG A 11 64.80 28.28 -36.77
C ARG A 11 63.41 28.77 -36.29
N PRO A 12 62.60 27.96 -35.55
CA PRO A 12 63.00 26.81 -34.76
C PRO A 12 62.06 25.56 -34.83
N ASP A 13 62.60 24.48 -34.25
CA ASP A 13 61.94 23.41 -33.49
C ASP A 13 60.71 22.71 -34.09
N ARG A 14 60.97 21.52 -34.65
CA ARG A 14 59.94 20.49 -34.83
C ARG A 14 60.26 19.30 -33.93
N LEU A 15 59.55 19.26 -32.80
CA LEU A 15 59.37 18.09 -31.94
C LEU A 15 59.02 16.86 -32.79
N MET A 16 59.88 15.85 -32.76
CA MET A 16 59.60 14.55 -33.35
C MET A 16 58.88 13.65 -32.35
N LEU A 17 57.62 13.42 -32.70
CA LEU A 17 56.74 12.29 -32.43
C LEU A 17 57.45 11.01 -31.90
N GLY A 18 57.19 10.67 -30.64
CA GLY A 18 57.43 9.34 -30.08
C GLY A 18 56.12 8.80 -29.51
N PHE A 19 55.33 8.11 -30.34
CA PHE A 19 54.15 7.37 -29.89
C PHE A 19 54.61 6.10 -29.17
N ARG A 20 54.53 6.10 -27.83
CA ARG A 20 54.46 4.88 -27.03
C ARG A 20 53.15 4.93 -26.25
N SER A 21 52.09 4.45 -26.92
CA SER A 21 50.80 4.19 -26.29
C SER A 21 50.97 3.00 -25.35
N LEU A 22 51.15 3.29 -24.07
CA LEU A 22 50.95 2.33 -22.99
C LEU A 22 49.48 2.45 -22.59
N PHE A 23 48.63 1.60 -23.14
CA PHE A 23 47.28 1.40 -22.59
C PHE A 23 47.45 0.66 -21.26
N PRO A 24 47.07 1.22 -20.10
CA PRO A 24 46.85 0.38 -18.94
C PRO A 24 45.61 -0.45 -19.23
N VAL A 25 45.80 -1.77 -19.30
CA VAL A 25 44.68 -2.72 -19.27
C VAL A 25 44.02 -2.56 -17.91
N LEU A 26 42.95 -1.79 -17.87
CA LEU A 26 42.07 -1.68 -16.71
C LEU A 26 41.26 -2.98 -16.65
N THR A 27 41.75 -3.98 -15.92
CA THR A 27 40.95 -5.13 -15.53
C THR A 27 39.88 -4.66 -14.57
N LEU A 28 38.68 -4.38 -15.09
CA LEU A 28 37.47 -4.28 -14.28
C LEU A 28 37.30 -5.60 -13.51
N PRO A 29 37.18 -5.60 -12.17
CA PRO A 29 36.65 -6.78 -11.51
C PRO A 29 35.22 -6.96 -12.04
N LEU A 30 34.97 -8.13 -12.60
CA LEU A 30 33.66 -8.60 -13.00
C LEU A 30 32.81 -8.64 -11.72
N SER A 31 32.09 -7.55 -11.42
CA SER A 31 31.08 -7.57 -10.38
C SER A 31 30.03 -8.57 -10.83
N ILE A 32 30.05 -9.76 -10.23
CA ILE A 32 28.96 -10.71 -10.32
C ILE A 32 27.77 -9.99 -9.69
N ILE A 33 26.93 -9.40 -10.53
CA ILE A 33 25.58 -9.05 -10.15
C ILE A 33 24.93 -10.39 -9.84
N ALA A 34 24.85 -10.74 -8.56
CA ALA A 34 23.92 -11.75 -8.11
C ALA A 34 22.54 -11.19 -8.45
N VAL A 35 22.05 -11.54 -9.64
CA VAL A 35 20.64 -11.43 -9.96
C VAL A 35 19.99 -12.41 -9.00
N GLY A 36 19.57 -11.89 -7.84
CA GLY A 36 18.71 -12.63 -6.94
C GLY A 36 17.55 -13.09 -7.79
N THR A 37 17.37 -14.41 -7.90
CA THR A 37 16.11 -14.96 -8.37
C THR A 37 15.05 -14.32 -7.48
N LEU A 38 14.26 -13.40 -8.04
CA LEU A 38 12.98 -13.06 -7.44
C LEU A 38 12.25 -14.40 -7.41
N GLY A 39 12.26 -15.05 -6.24
CA GLY A 39 11.49 -16.25 -6.03
C GLY A 39 10.07 -15.89 -6.42
N GLU A 40 9.53 -16.60 -7.39
CA GLU A 40 8.11 -16.56 -7.68
C GLU A 40 7.46 -17.05 -6.40
N VAL A 41 6.88 -16.13 -5.62
CA VAL A 41 6.09 -16.51 -4.45
C VAL A 41 4.88 -17.19 -5.05
N GLU A 42 4.91 -18.52 -5.09
CA GLU A 42 3.74 -19.32 -5.42
C GLU A 42 2.65 -18.88 -4.45
N ALA A 43 1.60 -18.29 -4.98
CA ALA A 43 0.49 -17.82 -4.16
C ALA A 43 -0.12 -19.07 -3.52
N GLU A 44 0.01 -19.19 -2.20
CA GLU A 44 -0.70 -20.20 -1.42
C GLU A 44 -2.19 -20.13 -1.78
N GLU A 45 -2.83 -21.29 -1.88
CA GLU A 45 -4.27 -21.38 -2.14
C GLU A 45 -5.04 -20.55 -1.10
N PRO A 46 -6.03 -19.73 -1.50
CA PRO A 46 -6.73 -18.87 -0.56
C PRO A 46 -7.48 -19.70 0.49
N GLU A 47 -7.21 -19.43 1.77
CA GLU A 47 -7.93 -20.04 2.89
C GLU A 47 -9.24 -19.28 3.18
N HIS A 48 -10.29 -20.02 3.51
CA HIS A 48 -11.55 -19.45 3.99
C HIS A 48 -11.60 -19.50 5.52
N VAL A 49 -11.71 -18.33 6.14
CA VAL A 49 -11.84 -18.15 7.60
C VAL A 49 -13.16 -17.47 7.96
N MET A 50 -13.62 -17.68 9.19
CA MET A 50 -14.82 -17.01 9.71
C MET A 50 -14.42 -15.80 10.55
N VAL A 51 -14.79 -14.60 10.10
CA VAL A 51 -14.48 -13.33 10.78
C VAL A 51 -15.52 -13.00 11.86
N TYR A 52 -16.79 -13.25 11.58
CA TYR A 52 -17.91 -12.95 12.46
C TYR A 52 -19.00 -14.02 12.32
N ASP A 53 -19.49 -14.50 13.45
CA ASP A 53 -20.69 -15.33 13.54
C ASP A 53 -21.37 -15.05 14.88
N GLU A 54 -22.64 -14.69 14.83
CA GLU A 54 -23.50 -14.58 16.01
C GLU A 54 -24.90 -15.07 15.63
N PRO A 55 -25.41 -16.13 16.28
CA PRO A 55 -26.72 -16.68 15.96
C PRO A 55 -27.84 -15.63 16.00
N GLY A 56 -28.64 -15.57 14.92
CA GLY A 56 -29.73 -14.62 14.80
C GLY A 56 -29.32 -13.20 14.36
N ARG A 57 -28.06 -12.99 13.98
CA ARG A 57 -27.58 -11.73 13.42
C ARG A 57 -27.36 -11.80 11.92
N PHE A 58 -27.52 -10.65 11.28
CA PHE A 58 -27.18 -10.41 9.88
C PHE A 58 -25.91 -9.57 9.86
N ALA A 59 -24.85 -10.03 9.21
CA ALA A 59 -23.59 -9.30 9.05
C ALA A 59 -23.30 -9.10 7.57
N ALA A 60 -23.09 -7.84 7.14
CA ALA A 60 -22.94 -7.53 5.72
C ALA A 60 -22.17 -6.24 5.45
N TRP A 61 -22.04 -5.96 4.14
CA TRP A 61 -21.40 -4.79 3.56
C TRP A 61 -19.94 -4.52 3.99
N PRO A 62 -19.07 -5.55 4.11
CA PRO A 62 -17.67 -5.32 4.46
C PRO A 62 -16.93 -4.49 3.40
N ALA A 63 -17.33 -4.59 2.13
CA ALA A 63 -16.77 -3.80 1.04
C ALA A 63 -16.99 -2.28 1.20
N ASN A 64 -18.02 -1.88 1.96
CA ASN A 64 -18.34 -0.48 2.22
C ASN A 64 -17.73 0.01 3.55
N GLY A 65 -17.35 -0.90 4.44
CA GLY A 65 -16.69 -0.59 5.70
C GLY A 65 -15.20 -0.30 5.54
N GLY A 66 -14.56 -0.93 4.54
CA GLY A 66 -13.13 -0.80 4.30
C GLY A 66 -12.31 -1.86 5.03
N LEU A 67 -11.09 -2.05 4.52
CA LEU A 67 -10.08 -2.95 5.05
C LEU A 67 -8.74 -2.22 5.11
N TRP A 68 -8.07 -2.35 6.24
CA TRP A 68 -6.73 -1.79 6.48
C TRP A 68 -5.78 -2.92 6.84
N SER A 69 -4.53 -2.74 6.45
CA SER A 69 -3.47 -3.70 6.66
C SER A 69 -2.20 -2.97 7.07
N TRP A 70 -1.54 -3.50 8.10
CA TRP A 70 -0.25 -3.04 8.60
C TRP A 70 0.71 -4.23 8.70
N ASP A 71 1.99 -3.93 8.96
CA ASP A 71 3.03 -4.93 9.21
C ASP A 71 3.10 -6.02 8.14
N GLY A 72 2.97 -5.63 6.87
CA GLY A 72 3.05 -6.53 5.72
C GLY A 72 1.90 -7.55 5.63
N GLY A 73 0.78 -7.29 6.29
CA GLY A 73 -0.38 -8.19 6.30
C GLY A 73 -0.66 -8.83 7.65
N GLN A 74 0.24 -8.72 8.63
CA GLN A 74 0.07 -9.37 9.93
C GLN A 74 -1.07 -8.77 10.74
N GLU A 75 -1.21 -7.45 10.72
CA GLU A 75 -2.37 -6.79 11.32
C GLU A 75 -3.38 -6.42 10.23
N LEU A 76 -4.62 -6.87 10.41
CA LEU A 76 -5.74 -6.56 9.53
C LEU A 76 -6.90 -6.00 10.35
N VAL A 77 -7.57 -4.99 9.80
CA VAL A 77 -8.83 -4.47 10.34
C VAL A 77 -9.84 -4.39 9.22
N VAL A 78 -11.04 -4.91 9.44
CA VAL A 78 -12.19 -4.78 8.53
C VAL A 78 -13.38 -4.26 9.33
N THR A 79 -14.21 -3.42 8.70
CA THR A 79 -15.48 -3.01 9.29
C THR A 79 -16.66 -3.48 8.45
N PHE A 80 -17.79 -3.71 9.11
CA PHE A 80 -19.02 -4.21 8.53
C PHE A 80 -20.20 -3.82 9.42
N GLU A 81 -21.42 -4.00 8.94
CA GLU A 81 -22.61 -3.71 9.72
C GLU A 81 -23.26 -4.99 10.23
N VAL A 82 -23.77 -4.94 11.45
CA VAL A 82 -24.45 -6.05 12.11
C VAL A 82 -25.87 -5.65 12.50
N GLY A 83 -26.84 -6.22 11.81
CA GLY A 83 -28.26 -6.13 12.10
C GLY A 83 -28.81 -7.40 12.75
N TRP A 84 -30.13 -7.44 12.89
CA TRP A 84 -30.83 -8.67 13.26
C TRP A 84 -31.19 -9.46 12.01
N PHE A 85 -30.94 -10.77 12.03
CA PHE A 85 -31.37 -11.65 10.96
C PHE A 85 -32.89 -11.74 10.94
N ARG A 86 -33.45 -11.72 9.74
CA ARG A 86 -34.83 -12.11 9.52
C ARG A 86 -34.94 -12.72 8.13
N ASP A 87 -35.47 -13.93 8.07
CA ASP A 87 -35.80 -14.56 6.79
C ASP A 87 -36.98 -13.81 6.18
N LYS A 88 -36.75 -13.21 5.00
CA LYS A 88 -37.72 -12.38 4.31
C LYS A 88 -37.62 -12.58 2.78
N PRO A 89 -38.35 -13.55 2.21
CA PRO A 89 -38.26 -13.85 0.78
C PRO A 89 -38.79 -12.74 -0.14
N ASP A 90 -39.63 -11.83 0.37
CA ASP A 90 -40.39 -10.87 -0.46
C ASP A 90 -39.96 -9.39 -0.29
N HIS A 91 -38.70 -9.11 0.09
CA HIS A 91 -38.25 -7.73 0.34
C HIS A 91 -37.71 -7.01 -0.89
N GLU A 92 -38.10 -5.73 -1.04
CA GLU A 92 -37.65 -4.83 -2.11
C GLU A 92 -36.14 -4.57 -2.09
N ASP A 93 -35.49 -4.59 -0.92
CA ASP A 93 -34.03 -4.38 -0.78
C ASP A 93 -33.21 -5.66 -0.95
N GLY A 94 -33.84 -6.84 -0.98
CA GLY A 94 -33.17 -8.13 -1.19
C GLY A 94 -32.24 -8.57 -0.06
N HIS A 95 -32.39 -8.03 1.15
CA HIS A 95 -31.53 -8.35 2.29
C HIS A 95 -32.29 -9.08 3.41
N ALA A 96 -31.76 -10.23 3.86
CA ALA A 96 -32.32 -11.04 4.95
C ALA A 96 -32.08 -10.44 6.35
N ARG A 97 -32.45 -9.16 6.50
CA ARG A 97 -32.31 -8.37 7.72
C ARG A 97 -33.66 -7.89 8.21
N ASP A 98 -33.74 -7.71 9.52
CA ASP A 98 -34.82 -6.98 10.17
C ASP A 98 -34.78 -5.48 9.80
N GLU A 99 -35.85 -4.74 10.11
CA GLU A 99 -35.96 -3.30 9.81
C GLU A 99 -35.27 -2.41 10.85
N ARG A 100 -34.88 -2.99 11.99
CA ARG A 100 -34.03 -2.34 13.00
C ARG A 100 -32.74 -1.81 12.37
N SER A 101 -32.21 -0.72 12.92
CA SER A 101 -30.90 -0.20 12.52
C SER A 101 -29.82 -1.25 12.70
N CYS A 102 -28.84 -1.23 11.80
CA CYS A 102 -27.62 -2.02 11.94
C CYS A 102 -26.62 -1.25 12.78
N ASP A 103 -25.82 -1.98 13.54
CA ASP A 103 -24.71 -1.44 14.32
C ASP A 103 -23.41 -1.61 13.54
N ASP A 104 -22.51 -0.66 13.69
CA ASP A 104 -21.19 -0.70 13.09
C ASP A 104 -20.22 -1.58 13.92
N TYR A 105 -19.60 -2.56 13.26
CA TYR A 105 -18.66 -3.49 13.86
C TYR A 105 -17.30 -3.41 13.19
N LEU A 106 -16.28 -3.64 13.99
CA LEU A 106 -14.90 -3.78 13.56
C LEU A 106 -14.42 -5.17 13.97
N ALA A 107 -13.74 -5.86 13.07
CA ALA A 107 -12.95 -7.04 13.38
C ALA A 107 -11.47 -6.79 13.11
N ARG A 108 -10.61 -7.27 14.01
CA ARG A 108 -9.17 -7.13 13.96
C ARG A 108 -8.50 -8.50 14.03
N SER A 109 -7.49 -8.70 13.20
CA SER A 109 -6.57 -9.84 13.23
C SER A 109 -5.15 -9.34 13.46
N LEU A 110 -4.35 -10.14 14.18
CA LEU A 110 -2.93 -9.87 14.46
C LEU A 110 -2.00 -10.98 13.91
N ASP A 111 -2.57 -11.93 13.15
CA ASP A 111 -1.91 -13.13 12.68
C ASP A 111 -2.15 -13.38 11.18
N GLY A 112 -2.30 -12.33 10.39
CA GLY A 112 -2.45 -12.46 8.94
C GLY A 112 -3.86 -12.82 8.47
N GLY A 113 -4.85 -12.70 9.35
CA GLY A 113 -6.24 -13.02 9.05
C GLY A 113 -6.66 -14.43 9.47
N LEU A 114 -5.84 -15.15 10.23
CA LEU A 114 -6.17 -16.52 10.67
C LEU A 114 -7.17 -16.51 11.83
N THR A 115 -7.03 -15.56 12.77
CA THR A 115 -7.96 -15.36 13.88
C THR A 115 -8.43 -13.91 13.96
N TRP A 116 -9.66 -13.72 14.44
CA TRP A 116 -10.34 -12.42 14.45
C TRP A 116 -11.01 -12.15 15.80
N GLU A 117 -10.78 -10.96 16.34
CA GLU A 117 -11.54 -10.40 17.45
C GLU A 117 -12.42 -9.28 16.91
N TRP A 118 -13.71 -9.28 17.26
CA TRP A 118 -14.65 -8.26 16.80
C TRP A 118 -15.32 -7.54 17.96
N SER A 119 -15.68 -6.28 17.72
CA SER A 119 -16.45 -5.47 18.66
C SER A 119 -17.32 -4.45 17.94
N ARG A 120 -18.40 -4.07 18.60
CA ARG A 120 -19.16 -2.88 18.25
C ARG A 120 -18.30 -1.66 18.54
N TYR A 121 -18.15 -0.75 17.59
CA TYR A 121 -17.44 0.51 17.80
C TYR A 121 -18.40 1.71 17.83
N SER A 122 -18.02 2.75 18.56
CA SER A 122 -18.77 4.01 18.58
C SER A 122 -18.46 4.81 17.32
N GLN A 123 -19.48 5.18 16.57
CA GLN A 123 -19.34 6.15 15.49
C GLN A 123 -19.17 7.55 16.08
N PHE A 124 -18.15 8.28 15.64
CA PHE A 124 -18.13 9.73 15.80
C PHE A 124 -19.27 10.31 14.95
N GLY A 125 -20.18 11.06 15.56
CA GLY A 125 -21.31 11.65 14.83
C GLY A 125 -22.66 10.96 15.03
N GLY A 126 -22.74 9.86 15.79
CA GLY A 126 -23.96 9.05 15.98
C GLY A 126 -25.05 9.67 16.88
N GLY A 127 -25.17 11.00 16.93
CA GLY A 127 -26.22 11.70 17.69
C GLY A 127 -25.93 11.93 19.18
N GLY A 128 -24.69 11.70 19.64
CA GLY A 128 -24.25 12.05 20.99
C GLY A 128 -23.90 13.52 21.17
N GLU A 129 -23.65 13.94 22.42
CA GLU A 129 -23.07 15.25 22.70
C GLU A 129 -21.63 15.30 22.18
N TYR A 130 -21.27 16.38 21.50
CA TYR A 130 -19.93 16.58 20.95
C TYR A 130 -19.15 17.55 21.83
N GLU A 131 -17.90 17.21 22.13
CA GLU A 131 -16.96 18.14 22.73
C GLU A 131 -16.03 18.70 21.66
N THR A 132 -15.75 20.00 21.75
CA THR A 132 -14.68 20.61 20.96
C THR A 132 -13.35 19.99 21.35
N LEU A 133 -12.62 19.48 20.38
CA LEU A 133 -11.27 18.96 20.59
C LEU A 133 -10.37 20.03 21.21
N LYS A 134 -9.69 19.69 22.32
CA LYS A 134 -8.71 20.57 22.97
C LYS A 134 -7.39 20.64 22.19
N GLU A 135 -7.10 19.61 21.42
CA GLU A 135 -5.92 19.47 20.56
C GLU A 135 -6.36 18.95 19.18
N PRO A 136 -5.68 19.32 18.08
CA PRO A 136 -6.02 18.80 16.76
C PRO A 136 -5.98 17.28 16.70
N MET A 137 -6.90 16.66 15.95
CA MET A 137 -6.85 15.23 15.70
C MET A 137 -5.55 14.85 14.96
N PRO A 138 -4.76 13.89 15.45
CA PRO A 138 -3.48 13.54 14.87
C PRO A 138 -3.66 12.61 13.66
N PHE A 139 -4.16 13.13 12.55
CA PHE A 139 -4.40 12.35 11.31
C PHE A 139 -3.13 11.65 10.76
N GLY A 140 -1.94 12.09 11.15
CA GLY A 140 -0.66 11.49 10.77
C GLY A 140 -0.11 10.47 11.77
N ALA A 141 -0.89 10.05 12.77
CA ALA A 141 -0.46 9.02 13.70
C ALA A 141 -0.21 7.69 12.97
N GLU A 142 0.82 6.98 13.39
CA GLU A 142 1.05 5.61 12.96
C GLU A 142 -0.16 4.74 13.31
N GLY A 143 -0.57 3.85 12.41
CA GLY A 143 -1.76 3.02 12.61
C GLY A 143 -3.10 3.74 12.43
N PHE A 144 -3.12 5.01 12.00
CA PHE A 144 -4.38 5.72 11.78
C PHE A 144 -5.21 5.07 10.66
N ALA A 145 -6.43 4.63 11.01
CA ALA A 145 -7.47 4.19 10.09
C ALA A 145 -8.76 4.97 10.36
N PHE A 146 -9.50 5.25 9.28
CA PHE A 146 -10.72 6.05 9.36
C PHE A 146 -11.72 5.60 8.30
N LYS A 147 -12.92 5.24 8.74
CA LYS A 147 -14.12 5.06 7.92
C LYS A 147 -14.95 6.35 7.99
N SER A 148 -15.29 6.91 6.84
CA SER A 148 -16.35 7.91 6.73
C SER A 148 -17.62 7.27 6.18
N GLN A 149 -18.77 7.59 6.78
CA GLN A 149 -20.07 7.19 6.27
C GLN A 149 -20.96 8.43 6.19
N GLY A 150 -21.63 8.62 5.05
CA GLY A 150 -22.64 9.66 4.88
C GLY A 150 -24.03 9.14 5.26
N GLU A 151 -24.96 10.03 5.62
CA GLU A 151 -26.34 9.63 5.99
C GLU A 151 -27.23 9.26 4.78
N ARG A 152 -26.75 9.40 3.54
CA ARG A 152 -27.50 9.05 2.32
C ARG A 152 -26.57 8.62 1.18
N PHE A 153 -26.95 7.54 0.49
CA PHE A 153 -26.60 7.27 -0.90
C PHE A 153 -27.76 7.71 -1.80
#